data_AF-A0A6V7PJJ1-F1
#
_entry.id   AF-A0A6V7PJJ1-F1
#
_cell.length_a   1.000
_cell.length_b   1.000
_cell.length_c   1.000
_cell.angle_alpha   90.00
_cell.angle_beta   90.00
_cell.angle_gamma   90.00
#
_symmetry.space_group_name_H-M   'P 1'
#
loop_
_entity.id
_entity.type
_entity.pdbx_description
1 polymer ?
#
loop_
_entity_poly.entity_id
_entity_poly.type
_entity_poly.pdbx_seq_one_letter_code
_entity_poly.pdbx_strand_id
1 'polypeptide(L)'
;MADAAGVMQFVQALGELARGVPGAPTVPPVWARELLLARSPPRVTHAHLEYHCPEQPSAAVVRPDDATLERRAFFFGPRELSALRMPQVRCSRFETVAAFVWRCRAAALGCGGDADEARIQFVVNARGLRDSPLPRGFYGNAFAFAVAAATAGELRDGGFAFVLQKVAAAKAEVTMECIRSVADFNMVSERRPNFGASAARSYMVSDVTRAGFENVDFGWG
;
A
#
# COMPACT_ATOMS: atom_id res chain seq x y z
N MET A 1 -14.35 3.56 12.30
CA MET A 1 -13.78 3.07 11.02
C MET A 1 -12.28 2.85 11.19
N ALA A 2 -11.73 1.79 10.58
CA ALA A 2 -10.34 1.34 10.72
C ALA A 2 -9.82 0.72 9.41
N ASP A 3 -8.50 0.58 9.29
CA ASP A 3 -7.85 -0.03 8.13
C ASP A 3 -7.89 -1.56 8.23
N ALA A 4 -7.37 -2.28 7.23
CA ALA A 4 -7.36 -3.74 7.22
C ALA A 4 -6.70 -4.31 8.50
N ALA A 5 -5.62 -3.72 8.99
CA ALA A 5 -4.97 -4.17 10.23
C ALA A 5 -5.87 -3.95 11.45
N GLY A 6 -6.54 -2.81 11.57
CA GLY A 6 -7.49 -2.55 12.65
C GLY A 6 -8.74 -3.45 12.58
N VAL A 7 -9.28 -3.70 11.39
CA VAL A 7 -10.37 -4.67 11.19
C VAL A 7 -9.93 -6.06 11.64
N MET A 8 -8.71 -6.49 11.30
CA MET A 8 -8.23 -7.81 11.71
C MET A 8 -8.00 -7.94 13.21
N GLN A 9 -7.57 -6.88 13.90
CA GLN A 9 -7.52 -6.89 15.37
C GLN A 9 -8.91 -7.11 15.98
N PHE A 10 -9.94 -6.47 15.43
CA PHE A 10 -11.31 -6.66 15.87
C PHE A 10 -11.81 -8.10 15.61
N VAL A 11 -11.58 -8.63 14.42
CA VAL A 11 -12.00 -9.99 14.06
C VAL A 11 -11.28 -11.04 14.92
N GLN A 12 -9.99 -10.87 15.19
CA GLN A 12 -9.23 -11.75 16.09
C GLN A 12 -9.79 -11.70 17.52
N ALA A 13 -10.09 -10.52 18.05
CA ALA A 13 -10.73 -10.35 19.35
C ALA A 13 -12.08 -11.07 19.44
N LEU A 14 -12.89 -11.00 18.38
CA LEU A 14 -14.16 -11.74 18.31
C LEU A 14 -13.94 -13.25 18.33
N GLY A 15 -12.94 -13.76 17.60
CA GLY A 15 -12.59 -15.18 17.62
C GLY A 15 -12.14 -15.66 19.00
N GLU A 16 -11.35 -14.86 19.72
CA GLU A 16 -10.96 -15.16 21.10
C GLU A 16 -12.14 -15.18 22.07
N LEU A 17 -13.04 -14.20 21.97
CA LEU A 17 -14.25 -14.13 22.79
C LEU A 17 -15.19 -15.31 22.52
N ALA A 18 -15.39 -15.68 21.26
CA ALA A 18 -16.24 -16.80 20.87
C ALA A 18 -15.74 -18.13 21.44
N ARG A 19 -14.41 -18.31 21.51
CA ARG A 19 -13.77 -19.51 22.09
C ARG A 19 -13.65 -19.46 23.61
N GLY A 20 -14.01 -18.35 24.26
CA GLY A 20 -13.85 -18.17 25.70
C GLY A 20 -12.38 -18.17 26.14
N VAL A 21 -11.48 -17.63 25.31
CA VAL A 21 -10.05 -17.52 25.66
C VAL A 21 -9.91 -16.71 26.96
N PRO A 22 -9.24 -17.24 28.00
CA PRO A 22 -9.04 -16.52 29.25
C PRO A 22 -8.30 -15.19 29.03
N GLY A 23 -8.88 -14.09 29.51
CA GLY A 23 -8.29 -12.75 29.34
C GLY A 23 -8.52 -12.13 27.96
N ALA A 24 -9.46 -12.65 27.16
CA ALA A 24 -9.82 -12.04 25.89
C ALA A 24 -10.46 -10.63 26.05
N PRO A 25 -10.17 -9.67 25.14
CA PRO A 25 -9.19 -9.79 24.05
C PRO A 25 -7.74 -9.72 24.57
N THR A 26 -6.87 -10.61 24.09
CA THR A 26 -5.46 -10.70 24.51
C THR A 26 -4.64 -9.47 24.12
N VAL A 27 -5.09 -8.76 23.08
CA VAL A 27 -4.59 -7.44 22.71
C VAL A 27 -5.71 -6.43 22.96
N PRO A 28 -5.64 -5.62 24.04
CA PRO A 28 -6.66 -4.63 24.31
C PRO A 28 -6.64 -3.52 23.25
N PRO A 29 -7.81 -3.06 22.75
CA PRO A 29 -7.87 -1.99 21.78
C PRO A 29 -7.43 -0.67 22.42
N VAL A 30 -6.62 0.09 21.69
CA VAL A 30 -6.10 1.40 22.10
C VAL A 30 -6.55 2.45 21.09
N TRP A 31 -7.24 3.49 21.56
CA TRP A 31 -7.73 4.56 20.69
C TRP A 31 -6.58 5.41 20.11
N ALA A 32 -5.80 6.05 20.98
CA ALA A 32 -4.58 6.83 20.73
C ALA A 32 -4.45 7.57 19.37
N ARG A 33 -5.56 8.04 18.78
CA ARG A 33 -5.59 8.64 17.43
C ARG A 33 -4.88 9.97 17.37
N GLU A 34 -4.73 10.63 18.52
CA GLU A 34 -3.94 11.83 18.71
C GLU A 34 -2.48 11.67 18.25
N LEU A 35 -1.94 10.45 18.25
CA LEU A 35 -0.59 10.14 17.76
C LEU A 35 -0.41 10.37 16.25
N LEU A 36 -1.50 10.45 15.49
CA LEU A 36 -1.53 10.61 14.04
C LEU A 36 -2.21 11.93 13.61
N LEU A 37 -2.46 12.85 14.55
CA LEU A 37 -2.97 14.16 14.20
C LEU A 37 -1.89 15.02 13.53
N ALA A 38 -2.35 15.98 12.72
CA ALA A 38 -1.49 17.00 12.17
C ALA A 38 -0.82 17.81 13.29
N ARG A 39 0.42 18.23 13.04
CA ARG A 39 1.20 19.10 13.92
C ARG A 39 0.62 20.51 13.93
N SER A 40 0.95 21.26 14.98
CA SER A 40 0.64 22.68 15.09
C SER A 40 1.94 23.48 15.29
N PRO A 41 2.39 24.27 14.30
CA PRO A 41 1.83 24.40 12.96
C PRO A 41 2.08 23.15 12.08
N PRO A 42 1.28 22.91 11.03
CA PRO A 42 1.53 21.84 10.05
C PRO A 42 2.86 22.01 9.35
N ARG A 43 3.53 20.89 9.05
CA ARG A 43 4.82 20.85 8.34
C ARG A 43 4.78 19.76 7.27
N VAL A 44 4.44 20.13 6.03
CA VAL A 44 4.54 19.19 4.90
C VAL A 44 6.00 19.01 4.53
N THR A 45 6.53 17.80 4.68
CA THR A 45 7.95 17.47 4.45
C THR A 45 8.16 16.57 3.23
N HIS A 46 7.09 16.03 2.65
CA HIS A 46 7.14 15.11 1.51
C HIS A 46 6.23 15.57 0.38
N ALA A 47 6.60 15.24 -0.85
CA ALA A 47 5.72 15.35 -2.00
C ALA A 47 4.71 14.20 -1.98
N HIS A 48 3.42 14.50 -1.84
CA HIS A 48 2.36 13.50 -1.79
C HIS A 48 1.82 13.19 -3.19
N LEU A 49 2.61 12.45 -3.97
CA LEU A 49 2.26 12.05 -5.35
C LEU A 49 0.96 11.24 -5.42
N GLU A 50 0.62 10.52 -4.35
CA GLU A 50 -0.63 9.79 -4.20
C GLU A 50 -1.87 10.68 -4.31
N TYR A 51 -1.72 11.98 -4.03
CA TYR A 51 -2.79 12.99 -4.09
C TYR A 51 -2.70 13.89 -5.32
N HIS A 52 -1.66 13.72 -6.15
CA HIS A 52 -1.45 14.54 -7.34
C HIS A 52 -2.27 14.04 -8.53
N CYS A 53 -3.25 14.83 -8.97
CA CYS A 53 -3.96 14.62 -10.24
C CYS A 53 -3.20 15.32 -11.37
N PRO A 54 -2.69 14.62 -12.40
CA PRO A 54 -2.16 15.29 -13.58
C PRO A 54 -3.26 16.07 -14.32
N GLU A 55 -2.90 17.17 -14.96
CA GLU A 55 -3.84 18.05 -15.67
C GLU A 55 -4.40 17.43 -16.96
N GLN A 56 -3.77 16.37 -17.49
CA GLN A 56 -4.18 15.74 -18.75
C GLN A 56 -4.69 14.30 -18.56
N PRO A 57 -5.89 13.97 -19.08
CA PRO A 57 -6.38 12.60 -19.13
C PRO A 57 -5.54 11.78 -20.14
N SER A 58 -4.94 10.67 -19.69
CA SER A 58 -4.39 9.66 -20.62
C SER A 58 -5.48 8.74 -21.11
N ALA A 59 -5.32 8.25 -22.33
CA ALA A 59 -6.19 7.25 -22.93
C ALA A 59 -6.21 5.91 -22.16
N ALA A 60 -5.20 5.61 -21.34
CA ALA A 60 -5.04 4.33 -20.63
C ALA A 60 -5.61 4.32 -19.19
N VAL A 61 -6.66 5.11 -18.95
CA VAL A 61 -7.33 5.14 -17.64
C VAL A 61 -8.21 3.90 -17.48
N VAL A 62 -7.79 2.99 -16.60
CA VAL A 62 -8.64 1.86 -16.18
C VAL A 62 -9.51 2.33 -15.03
N ARG A 63 -10.82 2.38 -15.25
CA ARG A 63 -11.77 2.71 -14.18
C ARG A 63 -12.13 1.46 -13.38
N PRO A 64 -12.02 1.47 -12.04
CA PRO A 64 -12.31 0.29 -11.23
C PRO A 64 -13.75 -0.24 -11.33
N ASP A 65 -14.70 0.62 -11.74
CA ASP A 65 -16.12 0.32 -11.92
C ASP A 65 -16.47 -0.11 -13.37
N ASP A 66 -15.47 -0.28 -14.23
CA ASP A 66 -15.70 -0.79 -15.58
C ASP A 66 -16.17 -2.25 -15.52
N ALA A 67 -17.41 -2.46 -15.98
CA ALA A 67 -18.09 -3.76 -15.98
C ALA A 67 -17.39 -4.83 -16.85
N THR A 68 -16.44 -4.42 -17.70
CA THR A 68 -15.63 -5.34 -18.50
C THR A 68 -14.45 -5.96 -17.74
N LEU A 69 -14.16 -5.48 -16.52
CA LEU A 69 -13.04 -5.99 -15.72
C LEU A 69 -13.34 -7.36 -15.11
N GLU A 70 -12.48 -8.32 -15.42
CA GLU A 70 -12.50 -9.64 -14.81
C GLU A 70 -11.60 -9.73 -13.56
N ARG A 71 -12.06 -10.46 -12.55
CA ARG A 71 -11.23 -10.84 -11.40
C ARG A 71 -10.53 -12.15 -11.69
N ARG A 72 -9.19 -12.15 -11.65
CA ARG A 72 -8.37 -13.36 -11.83
C ARG A 72 -7.38 -13.54 -10.69
N ALA A 73 -7.17 -14.80 -10.31
CA ALA A 73 -6.19 -15.19 -9.31
C ALA A 73 -4.91 -15.71 -10.00
N PHE A 74 -3.76 -15.25 -9.51
CA PHE A 74 -2.45 -15.71 -9.94
C PHE A 74 -1.67 -16.19 -8.71
N PHE A 75 -1.06 -17.37 -8.81
CA PHE A 75 -0.32 -17.98 -7.71
C PHE A 75 1.18 -17.80 -7.91
N PHE A 76 1.84 -17.24 -6.90
CA PHE A 76 3.31 -17.06 -6.87
C PHE A 76 3.92 -18.02 -5.84
N GLY A 77 4.26 -19.23 -6.28
CA GLY A 77 4.89 -20.26 -5.47
C GLY A 77 6.41 -20.10 -5.37
N PRO A 78 7.09 -21.06 -4.72
CA PRO A 78 8.55 -21.01 -4.57
C PRO A 78 9.29 -20.97 -5.90
N ARG A 79 8.77 -21.63 -6.95
CA ARG A 79 9.38 -21.66 -8.29
C ARG A 79 9.28 -20.30 -8.97
N GLU A 80 8.09 -19.70 -8.98
CA GLU A 80 7.84 -18.39 -9.58
C GLU A 80 8.66 -17.31 -8.88
N LEU A 81 8.68 -17.33 -7.54
CA LEU A 81 9.48 -16.38 -6.76
C LEU A 81 10.99 -16.57 -6.94
N SER A 82 11.45 -17.81 -7.15
CA SER A 82 12.86 -18.08 -7.44
C SER A 82 13.25 -17.54 -8.82
N ALA A 83 12.35 -17.65 -9.81
CA ALA A 83 12.57 -17.09 -11.15
C ALA A 83 12.62 -15.55 -11.16
N LEU A 84 11.93 -14.90 -10.22
CA LEU A 84 11.95 -13.44 -10.05
C LEU A 84 13.06 -12.95 -9.10
N ARG A 85 13.87 -13.86 -8.54
CA ARG A 85 14.86 -13.48 -7.53
C ARG A 85 16.04 -12.76 -8.19
N MET A 86 16.41 -11.61 -7.63
CA MET A 86 17.60 -10.86 -8.02
C MET A 86 18.66 -10.95 -6.92
N PRO A 87 19.70 -11.81 -7.06
CA PRO A 87 20.67 -12.04 -5.98
C PRO A 87 21.40 -10.77 -5.52
N GLN A 88 21.61 -9.83 -6.44
CA GLN A 88 22.34 -8.58 -6.18
C GLN A 88 21.47 -7.47 -5.59
N VAL A 89 20.15 -7.69 -5.45
CA VAL A 89 19.21 -6.68 -4.93
C VAL A 89 18.48 -7.25 -3.72
N ARG A 90 18.74 -6.66 -2.55
CA ARG A 90 18.00 -7.00 -1.33
C ARG A 90 16.58 -6.46 -1.44
N CYS A 91 15.61 -7.36 -1.56
CA CYS A 91 14.19 -7.02 -1.68
C CYS A 91 13.31 -8.00 -0.90
N SER A 92 12.12 -7.53 -0.49
CA SER A 92 11.09 -8.38 0.09
C SER A 92 10.26 -9.07 -0.99
N ARG A 93 9.58 -10.19 -0.63
CA ARG A 93 8.65 -10.89 -1.53
C ARG A 93 7.60 -9.94 -2.11
N PHE A 94 7.08 -9.03 -1.29
CA PHE A 94 6.14 -8.00 -1.72
C PHE A 94 6.73 -7.12 -2.82
N GLU A 95 7.94 -6.56 -2.61
CA GLU A 95 8.60 -5.70 -3.61
C GLU A 95 8.83 -6.43 -4.93
N THR A 96 9.27 -7.70 -4.86
CA THR A 96 9.45 -8.55 -6.05
C THR A 96 8.16 -8.74 -6.83
N VAL A 97 7.08 -9.14 -6.15
CA VAL A 97 5.80 -9.38 -6.81
C VAL A 97 5.21 -8.07 -7.35
N ALA A 98 5.20 -7.00 -6.55
CA ALA A 98 4.72 -5.68 -6.94
C ALA A 98 5.43 -5.13 -8.18
N ALA A 99 6.78 -5.22 -8.23
CA ALA A 99 7.56 -4.80 -9.38
C ALA A 99 7.21 -5.63 -10.63
N PHE A 100 7.04 -6.95 -10.47
CA PHE A 100 6.70 -7.83 -11.58
C PHE A 100 5.31 -7.51 -12.15
N VAL A 101 4.28 -7.41 -11.29
CA VAL A 101 2.93 -7.10 -11.74
C VAL A 101 2.82 -5.69 -12.32
N TRP A 102 3.58 -4.73 -11.80
CA TRP A 102 3.63 -3.37 -12.36
C TRP A 102 4.15 -3.38 -13.79
N ARG A 103 5.26 -4.07 -14.04
CA ARG A 103 5.85 -4.22 -15.37
C ARG A 103 4.90 -4.95 -16.33
N CYS A 104 4.30 -6.06 -15.89
CA CYS A 104 3.33 -6.81 -16.69
C CYS A 104 2.10 -5.95 -17.04
N ARG A 105 1.58 -5.18 -16.09
CA ARG A 105 0.43 -4.31 -16.33
C ARG A 105 0.77 -3.19 -17.31
N ALA A 106 1.93 -2.56 -17.18
CA ALA A 106 2.38 -1.53 -18.11
C ALA A 106 2.50 -2.07 -19.55
N ALA A 107 3.06 -3.28 -19.71
CA ALA A 107 3.13 -3.94 -21.00
C ALA A 107 1.74 -4.30 -21.58
N ALA A 108 0.83 -4.80 -20.74
CA ALA A 108 -0.49 -5.24 -21.17
C ALA A 108 -1.42 -4.09 -21.60
N LEU A 109 -1.30 -2.93 -20.97
CA LEU A 109 -2.15 -1.78 -21.27
C LEU A 109 -1.64 -0.92 -22.43
N GLY A 110 -0.43 -1.19 -22.94
CA GLY A 110 0.14 -0.42 -24.04
C GLY A 110 0.04 1.08 -23.76
N CYS A 111 0.71 1.56 -22.70
CA CYS A 111 0.80 2.99 -22.41
C CYS A 111 1.10 3.75 -23.72
N GLY A 112 0.39 4.84 -23.99
CA GLY A 112 0.21 5.49 -25.30
C GLY A 112 1.47 6.09 -25.95
N GLY A 113 2.64 5.72 -25.47
CA GLY A 113 3.98 6.01 -25.97
C GLY A 113 5.03 5.67 -24.91
N ASP A 114 6.30 5.60 -25.30
CA ASP A 114 7.40 5.30 -24.36
C ASP A 114 7.55 6.36 -23.25
N ALA A 115 7.05 7.57 -23.48
CA ALA A 115 7.06 8.68 -22.52
C ALA A 115 5.88 8.67 -21.53
N ASP A 116 4.91 7.78 -21.70
CA ASP A 116 3.75 7.74 -20.82
C ASP A 116 4.14 7.28 -19.42
N GLU A 117 3.79 8.09 -18.42
CA GLU A 117 4.02 7.75 -17.02
C GLU A 117 3.07 6.65 -16.55
N ALA A 118 3.65 5.59 -15.99
CA ALA A 118 2.95 4.53 -15.27
C ALA A 118 3.29 4.63 -13.78
N ARG A 119 2.28 4.54 -12.91
CA ARG A 119 2.47 4.56 -11.46
C ARG A 119 2.00 3.25 -10.83
N ILE A 120 2.73 2.78 -9.82
CA ILE A 120 2.25 1.78 -8.87
C ILE A 120 2.19 2.42 -7.49
N GLN A 121 1.09 2.21 -6.79
CA GLN A 121 0.88 2.68 -5.42
C GLN A 121 0.54 1.53 -4.51
N PHE A 122 1.03 1.56 -3.28
CA PHE A 122 0.74 0.52 -2.29
C PHE A 122 0.73 1.05 -0.86
N VAL A 123 -0.02 0.36 -0.02
CA VAL A 123 -0.23 0.76 1.37
C VAL A 123 0.94 0.31 2.23
N VAL A 124 1.50 1.24 3.02
CA VAL A 124 2.52 0.94 4.03
C VAL A 124 1.93 1.17 5.42
N ASN A 125 1.83 0.10 6.21
CA ASN A 125 1.27 0.13 7.56
C ASN A 125 2.25 0.81 8.54
N ALA A 126 1.84 1.94 9.11
CA ALA A 126 2.65 2.75 10.02
C ALA A 126 2.99 2.02 11.33
N ARG A 127 2.17 1.04 11.74
CA ARG A 127 2.40 0.24 12.95
C ARG A 127 3.66 -0.63 12.86
N GLY A 128 4.06 -1.00 11.64
CA GLY A 128 5.24 -1.82 11.39
C GLY A 128 6.50 -1.02 11.04
N LEU A 129 6.42 0.32 11.02
CA LEU A 129 7.56 1.17 10.72
C LEU A 129 8.54 1.20 11.89
N ARG A 130 9.81 1.42 11.57
CA ARG A 130 10.85 1.66 12.58
C ARG A 130 10.47 2.89 13.41
N ASP A 131 10.66 2.80 14.72
CA ASP A 131 10.37 3.87 15.68
C ASP A 131 8.89 4.33 15.69
N SER A 132 7.98 3.45 15.25
CA SER A 132 6.54 3.73 15.33
C SER A 132 6.10 3.89 16.78
N PRO A 133 5.48 5.02 17.16
CA PRO A 133 4.95 5.22 18.50
C PRO A 133 3.61 4.51 18.71
N LEU A 134 3.08 3.84 17.68
CA LEU A 134 1.75 3.26 17.71
C LEU A 134 1.75 1.99 18.58
N PRO A 135 0.88 1.92 19.60
CA PRO A 135 0.78 0.74 20.44
C PRO A 135 0.29 -0.46 19.63
N ARG A 136 0.63 -1.67 20.07
CA ARG A 136 0.18 -2.92 19.44
C ARG A 136 -1.33 -2.98 19.25
N GLY A 137 -2.11 -2.46 20.21
CA GLY A 137 -3.57 -2.39 20.16
C GLY A 137 -4.14 -1.19 19.39
N PHE A 138 -3.34 -0.37 18.71
CA PHE A 138 -3.81 0.83 18.03
C PHE A 138 -4.93 0.53 17.02
N TYR A 139 -6.12 1.09 17.30
CA TYR A 139 -7.34 0.84 16.55
C TYR A 139 -7.76 2.05 15.69
N GLY A 140 -7.56 1.93 14.37
CA GLY A 140 -7.87 3.00 13.42
C GLY A 140 -7.17 2.81 12.08
N ASN A 141 -7.09 3.89 11.30
CA ASN A 141 -6.27 3.94 10.09
C ASN A 141 -4.87 4.43 10.47
N ALA A 142 -3.84 3.68 10.11
CA ALA A 142 -2.45 4.08 10.30
C ALA A 142 -1.59 3.60 9.14
N PHE A 143 -1.65 4.31 8.02
CA PHE A 143 -0.88 3.99 6.83
C PHE A 143 -0.60 5.26 6.01
N ALA A 144 0.40 5.16 5.12
CA ALA A 144 0.56 6.05 3.98
C ALA A 144 0.60 5.23 2.69
N PHE A 145 0.43 5.91 1.57
CA PHE A 145 0.69 5.33 0.26
C PHE A 145 2.15 5.58 -0.11
N ALA A 146 2.86 4.53 -0.50
CA ALA A 146 4.09 4.66 -1.26
C ALA A 146 3.73 4.68 -2.75
N VAL A 147 4.37 5.55 -3.52
CA VAL A 147 4.16 5.66 -4.97
C VAL A 147 5.49 5.53 -5.68
N ALA A 148 5.59 4.57 -6.60
CA ALA A 148 6.69 4.50 -7.56
C ALA A 148 6.16 4.89 -8.95
N ALA A 149 6.97 5.68 -9.66
CA ALA A 149 6.69 6.16 -11.00
C ALA A 149 7.87 5.89 -11.93
N ALA A 150 7.55 5.52 -13.17
CA ALA A 150 8.49 5.34 -14.27
C ALA A 150 7.72 5.50 -15.59
N THR A 151 8.43 5.77 -16.68
CA THR A 151 7.80 5.77 -18.00
C THR A 151 7.60 4.34 -18.51
N ALA A 152 6.68 4.16 -19.46
CA ALA A 152 6.45 2.87 -20.10
C ALA A 152 7.72 2.33 -20.77
N GLY A 153 8.52 3.20 -21.41
CA GLY A 153 9.82 2.85 -21.98
C GLY A 153 10.81 2.38 -20.92
N GLU A 154 10.91 3.09 -19.79
CA GLU A 154 11.76 2.67 -18.67
C GLU A 154 11.36 1.31 -18.09
N LEU A 155 10.06 1.03 -17.96
CA LEU A 155 9.56 -0.27 -17.48
C LEU A 155 9.81 -1.41 -18.47
N ARG A 156 9.76 -1.11 -19.77
CA ARG A 156 10.05 -2.08 -20.84
C ARG A 156 11.55 -2.39 -20.89
N ASP A 157 12.37 -1.35 -20.95
CA ASP A 157 13.79 -1.42 -21.35
C ASP A 157 14.76 -1.43 -20.16
N GLY A 158 14.38 -0.88 -18.99
CA GLY A 158 15.25 -0.74 -17.81
C GLY A 158 15.59 -2.05 -17.08
N GLY A 159 15.03 -3.18 -17.51
CA GLY A 159 15.22 -4.49 -16.89
C GLY A 159 14.53 -4.62 -15.52
N PHE A 160 14.45 -5.85 -15.00
CA PHE A 160 13.68 -6.11 -13.77
C PHE A 160 14.29 -5.49 -12.50
N ALA A 161 15.63 -5.44 -12.42
CA ALA A 161 16.33 -4.86 -11.27
C ALA A 161 15.99 -3.37 -11.07
N PHE A 162 15.87 -2.60 -12.16
CA PHE A 162 15.47 -1.19 -12.11
C PHE A 162 14.07 -1.01 -11.53
N VAL A 163 13.09 -1.76 -12.06
CA VAL A 163 11.69 -1.69 -11.60
C VAL A 163 11.60 -2.08 -10.12
N LEU A 164 12.34 -3.12 -9.72
CA LEU A 164 12.41 -3.58 -8.34
C LEU A 164 13.01 -2.53 -7.40
N GLN A 165 14.09 -1.85 -7.81
CA GLN A 165 14.71 -0.78 -7.03
C GLN A 165 13.76 0.42 -6.88
N LYS A 166 13.00 0.79 -7.91
CA LYS A 166 11.99 1.85 -7.84
C LYS A 166 10.92 1.54 -6.78
N VAL A 167 10.39 0.32 -6.77
CA VAL A 167 9.40 -0.12 -5.78
C VAL A 167 10.00 -0.15 -4.36
N ALA A 168 11.21 -0.69 -4.22
CA ALA A 168 11.90 -0.76 -2.93
C ALA A 168 12.21 0.64 -2.37
N ALA A 169 12.67 1.57 -3.21
CA ALA A 169 12.95 2.95 -2.83
C ALA A 169 11.68 3.67 -2.37
N ALA A 170 10.60 3.62 -3.16
CA ALA A 170 9.33 4.23 -2.80
C ALA A 170 8.78 3.71 -1.45
N LYS A 171 8.95 2.41 -1.17
CA LYS A 171 8.57 1.84 0.13
C LYS A 171 9.46 2.34 1.27
N ALA A 172 10.76 2.46 1.04
CA ALA A 172 11.74 2.88 2.04
C ALA A 172 11.61 4.37 2.42
N GLU A 173 11.10 5.20 1.52
CA GLU A 173 10.79 6.61 1.78
C GLU A 173 9.64 6.80 2.79
N VAL A 174 8.76 5.79 2.94
CA VAL A 174 7.68 5.86 3.92
C VAL A 174 8.22 5.63 5.32
N THR A 175 8.46 6.75 6.01
CA THR A 175 8.88 6.80 7.41
C THR A 175 7.76 7.34 8.29
N MET A 176 7.93 7.32 9.61
CA MET A 176 7.00 8.01 10.52
C MET A 176 6.92 9.51 10.25
N GLU A 177 7.97 10.13 9.69
CA GLU A 177 7.91 11.52 9.27
C GLU A 177 7.05 11.71 8.01
N CYS A 178 7.10 10.78 7.06
CA CYS A 178 6.17 10.74 5.92
C CYS A 178 4.71 10.62 6.41
N ILE A 179 4.42 9.73 7.37
CA ILE A 179 3.08 9.59 7.97
C ILE A 179 2.59 10.91 8.58
N ARG A 180 3.44 11.62 9.32
CA ARG A 180 3.10 12.94 9.88
C ARG A 180 2.91 13.99 8.80
N SER A 181 3.73 13.97 7.75
CA SER A 181 3.59 14.83 6.58
C SER A 181 2.25 14.63 5.89
N VAL A 182 1.75 13.38 5.78
CA VAL A 182 0.41 13.11 5.22
C VAL A 182 -0.67 13.81 6.06
N ALA A 183 -0.60 13.70 7.39
CA ALA A 183 -1.57 14.36 8.28
C ALA A 183 -1.53 15.89 8.10
N ASP A 184 -0.33 16.47 8.07
CA ASP A 184 -0.13 17.90 7.87
C ASP A 184 -0.62 18.37 6.49
N PHE A 185 -0.32 17.60 5.43
CA PHE A 185 -0.76 17.88 4.07
C PHE A 185 -2.28 17.89 3.98
N ASN A 186 -2.95 16.91 4.59
CA ASN A 186 -4.41 16.86 4.63
C ASN A 186 -5.03 18.04 5.39
N MET A 187 -4.34 18.55 6.42
CA MET A 187 -4.80 19.72 7.17
C MET A 187 -4.63 21.02 6.38
N VAL A 188 -3.50 21.20 5.69
CA VAL A 188 -3.20 22.40 4.88
C VAL A 188 -3.99 22.45 3.58
N SER A 189 -4.24 21.30 2.95
CA SER A 189 -4.85 21.28 1.60
C SER A 189 -6.33 21.66 1.59
N GLU A 190 -6.99 21.74 2.76
CA GLU A 190 -8.42 22.07 2.99
C GLU A 190 -9.44 21.30 2.11
N ARG A 191 -8.98 20.35 1.30
CA ARG A 191 -9.74 19.53 0.37
C ARG A 191 -9.44 18.06 0.63
N ARG A 192 -10.47 17.22 0.54
CA ARG A 192 -10.27 15.77 0.51
C ARG A 192 -9.37 15.42 -0.67
N PRO A 193 -8.30 14.63 -0.48
CA PRO A 193 -7.47 14.21 -1.59
C PRO A 193 -8.30 13.53 -2.66
N ASN A 194 -8.09 13.90 -3.93
CA ASN A 194 -8.80 13.31 -5.04
C ASN A 194 -8.18 11.96 -5.42
N PHE A 195 -8.45 10.96 -4.57
CA PHE A 195 -8.00 9.58 -4.79
C PHE A 195 -8.48 9.01 -6.12
N GLY A 196 -9.68 9.38 -6.59
CA GLY A 196 -10.27 8.84 -7.82
C GLY A 196 -9.49 9.22 -9.08
N ALA A 197 -9.10 10.49 -9.20
CA ALA A 197 -8.38 10.97 -10.39
C ALA A 197 -6.89 10.56 -10.38
N SER A 198 -6.28 10.40 -9.20
CA SER A 198 -4.93 9.83 -9.06
C SER A 198 -4.91 8.31 -9.33
N ALA A 199 -5.94 7.59 -8.88
CA ALA A 199 -6.10 6.14 -9.10
C ALA A 199 -6.30 5.76 -10.57
N ALA A 200 -6.90 6.65 -11.37
CA ALA A 200 -7.12 6.45 -12.80
C ALA A 200 -5.85 6.07 -13.59
N ARG A 201 -4.68 6.56 -13.15
CA ARG A 201 -3.36 6.27 -13.77
C ARG A 201 -2.44 5.41 -12.89
N SER A 202 -2.88 5.06 -11.70
CA SER A 202 -2.06 4.39 -10.68
C SER A 202 -2.57 3.00 -10.40
N TYR A 203 -1.73 2.00 -10.59
CA TYR A 203 -2.06 0.64 -10.20
C TYR A 203 -1.93 0.47 -8.68
N MET A 204 -3.05 0.26 -7.99
CA MET A 204 -3.06 0.09 -6.54
C MET A 204 -2.85 -1.38 -6.15
N VAL A 205 -1.90 -1.63 -5.25
CA VAL A 205 -1.60 -2.95 -4.69
C VAL A 205 -1.75 -2.90 -3.17
N SER A 206 -2.55 -3.83 -2.64
CA SER A 206 -2.74 -4.00 -1.19
C SER A 206 -2.13 -5.33 -0.75
N ASP A 207 -1.12 -5.27 0.13
CA ASP A 207 -0.54 -6.45 0.75
C ASP A 207 -1.31 -6.82 2.02
N VAL A 208 -2.01 -7.95 1.97
CA VAL A 208 -2.75 -8.51 3.11
C VAL A 208 -2.08 -9.76 3.70
N THR A 209 -0.89 -10.12 3.23
CA THR A 209 -0.18 -11.35 3.66
C THR A 209 0.22 -11.35 5.13
N ARG A 210 0.23 -10.17 5.78
CA ARG A 210 0.52 -9.99 7.22
C ARG A 210 -0.66 -9.44 8.00
N ALA A 211 -1.86 -9.45 7.42
CA ALA A 211 -3.06 -9.00 8.10
C ALA A 211 -3.56 -10.05 9.12
N GLY A 212 -3.13 -11.31 9.01
CA GLY A 212 -3.45 -12.37 9.96
C GLY A 212 -4.84 -12.95 9.79
N PHE A 213 -5.34 -12.98 8.55
CA PHE A 213 -6.62 -13.62 8.19
C PHE A 213 -6.60 -15.11 8.51
N GLU A 214 -5.46 -15.75 8.30
CA GLU A 214 -5.20 -17.16 8.55
C GLU A 214 -5.17 -17.54 10.04
N ASN A 215 -5.11 -16.56 10.94
CA ASN A 215 -5.02 -16.79 12.40
C ASN A 215 -6.37 -16.59 13.10
N VAL A 216 -7.43 -16.26 12.37
CA VAL A 216 -8.77 -16.08 12.92
C VAL A 216 -9.41 -17.44 13.11
N ASP A 217 -9.79 -17.75 14.35
CA ASP A 217 -10.54 -18.95 14.69
C ASP A 217 -11.67 -18.60 15.65
N PHE A 218 -12.90 -18.91 15.23
CA PHE A 218 -14.13 -18.76 16.01
C PHE A 218 -14.51 -20.03 16.79
N GLY A 219 -13.75 -21.12 16.64
CA GLY A 219 -14.01 -22.44 17.19
C GLY A 219 -14.30 -23.52 16.13
N TRP A 220 -14.19 -23.19 14.84
CA TRP A 220 -14.49 -24.09 13.72
C TRP A 220 -13.36 -24.21 12.68
N GLY A 221 -12.19 -23.63 12.97
CA GLY A 221 -11.03 -23.65 12.06
C GLY A 221 -10.98 -22.45 11.11
#